data_AF-A0A6C0HUA4-F1
#
_entry.id   AF-A0A6C0HUA4-F1
#
_cell.length_a   1.000
_cell.length_b   1.000
_cell.length_c   1.000
_cell.angle_alpha   90.00
_cell.angle_beta   90.00
_cell.angle_gamma   90.00
#
_symmetry.space_group_name_H-M   'P 1'
#
loop_
_entity.id
_entity.type
_entity.pdbx_description
1 polymer ?
#
loop_
_entity_poly.entity_id
_entity_poly.type
_entity_poly.pdbx_seq_one_letter_code
_entity_poly.pdbx_strand_id
1 'polypeptide(L)'
;MVTDIYIAHNTEPIVLSSLFFLVPVIYSYYIKFYFYTVVSFVTFFISANYWRKATIGFRRDLDLVFSKISFSIYVTSNLIYLHYNYPLLLGYKITNNSDISTIIYITSYSNLFLIVYFYNRSYYYYKLNDIKWMRNHMLFHLFCNINILLIIYLGNYRFISNIT
;
A
#
# COMPACT_ATOMS: atom_id res chain seq x y z
N MET A 1 -27.07 7.12 10.56
CA MET A 1 -27.77 8.16 9.78
C MET A 1 -27.31 9.59 10.11
N VAL A 2 -26.65 9.86 11.25
CA VAL A 2 -26.08 11.20 11.57
C VAL A 2 -24.59 11.34 11.17
N THR A 3 -23.93 10.23 10.78
CA THR A 3 -22.50 10.18 10.43
C THR A 3 -22.21 10.60 8.98
N ASP A 4 -23.23 10.65 8.12
CA ASP A 4 -23.05 10.72 6.67
C ASP A 4 -22.92 12.15 6.14
N ILE A 5 -23.43 13.14 6.88
CA ILE A 5 -23.39 14.56 6.50
C ILE A 5 -22.00 15.18 6.79
N TYR A 6 -21.30 14.69 7.83
CA TYR A 6 -19.99 15.24 8.22
C TYR A 6 -18.84 14.78 7.30
N ILE A 7 -19.00 13.64 6.61
CA ILE A 7 -17.99 13.09 5.68
C ILE A 7 -17.97 13.87 4.36
N ALA A 8 -19.07 14.54 3.99
CA ALA A 8 -19.16 15.26 2.71
C ALA A 8 -18.32 16.55 2.67
N HIS A 9 -17.87 17.06 3.82
CA HIS A 9 -17.02 18.23 3.90
C HIS A 9 -15.60 17.82 4.31
N ASN A 10 -14.61 18.21 3.51
CA ASN A 10 -13.16 18.06 3.75
C ASN A 10 -12.50 16.70 3.40
N THR A 11 -12.87 16.06 2.28
CA THR A 11 -12.21 14.82 1.80
C THR A 11 -11.01 15.05 0.87
N GLU A 12 -10.66 16.30 0.56
CA GLU A 12 -9.55 16.68 -0.30
C GLU A 12 -8.21 16.08 0.16
N PRO A 13 -7.89 16.00 1.47
CA PRO A 13 -6.65 15.35 1.92
C PRO A 13 -6.58 13.86 1.55
N ILE A 14 -7.73 13.17 1.47
CA ILE A 14 -7.79 11.76 1.07
C ILE A 14 -7.56 11.63 -0.44
N VAL A 15 -8.16 12.52 -1.24
CA VAL A 15 -7.88 12.61 -2.68
C VAL A 15 -6.38 12.85 -2.92
N LEU A 16 -5.79 13.79 -2.18
CA LEU A 16 -4.36 14.09 -2.25
C LEU A 16 -3.51 12.87 -1.89
N SER A 17 -3.82 12.18 -0.80
CA SER A 17 -3.09 10.95 -0.42
C SER A 17 -3.29 9.79 -1.41
N SER A 18 -4.36 9.80 -2.20
CA SER A 18 -4.56 8.82 -3.27
C SER A 18 -3.55 9.02 -4.41
N LEU A 19 -3.05 10.25 -4.62
CA LEU A 19 -1.99 10.53 -5.60
C LEU A 19 -0.66 9.85 -5.24
N PHE A 20 -0.45 9.42 -3.99
CA PHE A 20 0.76 8.66 -3.61
C PHE A 20 0.91 7.40 -4.46
N PHE A 21 -0.20 6.79 -4.91
CA PHE A 21 -0.22 5.64 -5.80
C PHE A 21 0.32 5.91 -7.21
N LEU A 22 0.50 7.17 -7.63
CA LEU A 22 1.15 7.48 -8.90
C LEU A 22 2.67 7.25 -8.86
N VAL A 23 3.32 7.36 -7.69
CA VAL A 23 4.75 7.11 -7.56
C VAL A 23 5.11 5.65 -7.93
N PRO A 24 4.49 4.61 -7.33
CA PRO A 24 4.76 3.25 -7.74
C PRO A 24 4.26 2.96 -9.16
N VAL A 25 3.25 3.66 -9.69
CA VAL A 25 2.85 3.53 -11.12
C VAL A 25 4.00 3.89 -12.04
N ILE A 26 4.56 5.09 -11.86
CA ILE A 26 5.66 5.59 -12.69
C ILE A 26 6.87 4.67 -12.56
N TYR A 27 7.24 4.30 -11.33
CA TYR A 27 8.43 3.49 -11.08
C TYR A 27 8.29 2.06 -11.60
N SER A 28 7.15 1.40 -11.34
CA SER A 28 6.90 0.04 -11.86
C SER A 28 6.86 0.00 -13.39
N TYR A 29 6.29 1.03 -14.03
CA TYR A 29 6.26 1.12 -15.48
C TYR A 29 7.67 1.22 -16.06
N TYR A 30 8.52 2.09 -15.46
CA TYR A 30 9.91 2.28 -15.87
C TYR A 30 10.71 0.96 -15.81
N ILE A 31 10.53 0.16 -14.75
CA ILE A 31 11.22 -1.13 -14.62
C ILE A 31 10.45 -2.32 -15.22
N LYS A 32 9.39 -2.08 -16.00
CA LYS A 32 8.58 -3.09 -16.70
C LYS A 32 7.78 -4.05 -15.80
N PHE A 33 7.49 -3.67 -14.55
CA PHE A 33 6.61 -4.38 -13.63
C PHE A 33 5.13 -4.01 -13.86
N TYR A 34 4.64 -4.25 -15.08
CA TYR A 34 3.35 -3.73 -15.56
C TYR A 34 2.14 -4.16 -14.74
N PHE A 35 2.17 -5.36 -14.12
CA PHE A 35 1.10 -5.80 -13.23
C PHE A 35 0.88 -4.81 -12.08
N TYR A 36 1.95 -4.38 -11.41
CA TYR A 36 1.85 -3.41 -10.31
C TYR A 36 1.52 -2.00 -10.80
N THR A 37 1.92 -1.65 -12.03
CA THR A 37 1.49 -0.41 -12.69
C THR A 37 -0.02 -0.36 -12.81
N VAL A 38 -0.64 -1.40 -13.37
CA VAL A 38 -2.09 -1.46 -13.58
C VAL A 38 -2.83 -1.45 -12.25
N VAL A 39 -2.45 -2.31 -11.30
CA VAL A 39 -3.12 -2.39 -9.99
C VAL A 39 -3.05 -1.04 -9.26
N SER A 40 -1.87 -0.39 -9.22
CA SER A 40 -1.70 0.89 -8.52
C SER A 40 -2.41 2.04 -9.22
N PHE A 41 -2.42 2.06 -10.56
CA PHE A 41 -3.13 3.08 -11.33
C PHE A 41 -4.64 2.97 -11.14
N VAL A 42 -5.19 1.75 -11.16
CA VAL A 42 -6.62 1.52 -10.91
C VAL A 42 -6.98 1.85 -9.44
N THR A 43 -6.12 1.51 -8.46
CA THR A 43 -6.30 1.91 -7.06
C THR A 43 -6.40 3.43 -6.92
N PHE A 44 -5.43 4.15 -7.51
CA PHE A 44 -5.43 5.61 -7.56
C PHE A 44 -6.74 6.14 -8.14
N PHE A 45 -7.10 5.67 -9.34
CA PHE A 45 -8.24 6.21 -10.09
C PHE A 45 -9.56 5.99 -9.35
N ILE A 46 -9.81 4.77 -8.85
CA ILE A 46 -11.04 4.43 -8.13
C ILE A 46 -11.13 5.23 -6.82
N SER A 47 -10.05 5.24 -6.04
CA SER A 47 -10.01 5.92 -4.74
C SER A 47 -10.21 7.43 -4.90
N ALA A 48 -9.44 8.09 -5.76
CA ALA A 48 -9.58 9.52 -6.02
C ALA A 48 -10.99 9.87 -6.57
N ASN A 49 -11.56 9.02 -7.43
CA ASN A 49 -12.88 9.23 -8.01
C ASN A 49 -14.03 9.11 -6.99
N TYR A 50 -13.89 8.26 -5.98
CA TYR A 50 -14.83 8.21 -4.86
C TYR A 50 -14.63 9.43 -3.95
N TRP A 51 -13.40 9.66 -3.47
CA TRP A 51 -13.12 10.65 -2.43
C TRP A 51 -13.28 12.10 -2.88
N ARG A 52 -13.22 12.42 -4.19
CA ARG A 52 -13.53 13.78 -4.68
C ARG A 52 -14.96 14.24 -4.36
N LYS A 53 -15.89 13.29 -4.18
CA LYS A 53 -17.27 13.55 -3.77
C LYS A 53 -17.81 12.29 -3.07
N ALA A 54 -17.37 12.12 -1.82
CA ALA A 54 -17.68 10.97 -0.98
C ALA A 54 -19.19 10.91 -0.68
N THR A 55 -19.91 10.17 -1.51
CA THR A 55 -21.36 9.97 -1.45
C THR A 55 -21.63 8.48 -1.53
N ILE A 56 -22.59 8.00 -0.75
CA ILE A 56 -22.97 6.59 -0.75
C ILE A 56 -23.47 6.20 -2.15
N GLY A 57 -23.10 4.99 -2.58
CA GLY A 57 -23.51 4.42 -3.86
C GLY A 57 -22.38 3.66 -4.53
N PHE A 58 -22.55 3.37 -5.83
CA PHE A 58 -21.65 2.50 -6.60
C PHE A 58 -20.16 2.85 -6.48
N ARG A 59 -19.80 4.14 -6.48
CA ARG A 59 -18.39 4.58 -6.35
C ARG A 59 -17.78 4.17 -5.01
N ARG A 60 -18.57 4.19 -3.93
CA ARG A 60 -18.13 3.73 -2.61
C ARG A 60 -17.91 2.22 -2.61
N ASP A 61 -18.86 1.48 -3.16
CA ASP A 61 -18.77 0.01 -3.19
C ASP A 61 -17.57 -0.44 -4.02
N LEU A 62 -17.33 0.22 -5.16
CA LEU A 62 -16.16 -0.02 -6.00
C LEU A 62 -14.85 0.27 -5.27
N ASP A 63 -14.74 1.40 -4.56
CA ASP A 63 -13.58 1.75 -3.72
C ASP A 63 -13.33 0.71 -2.60
N LEU A 64 -14.39 0.26 -1.91
CA LEU A 64 -14.30 -0.74 -0.86
C LEU A 64 -13.90 -2.13 -1.37
N VAL A 65 -14.43 -2.55 -2.51
CA VAL A 65 -14.07 -3.84 -3.12
C VAL A 65 -12.63 -3.78 -3.63
N PHE A 66 -12.28 -2.73 -4.38
CA PHE A 66 -10.96 -2.64 -5.00
C PHE A 66 -9.86 -2.43 -3.97
N SER A 67 -10.10 -1.65 -2.90
CA SER A 67 -9.14 -1.48 -1.81
C SER A 67 -8.80 -2.80 -1.10
N LYS A 68 -9.77 -3.72 -0.94
CA LYS A 68 -9.50 -5.06 -0.40
C LYS A 68 -8.66 -5.90 -1.36
N ILE A 69 -9.00 -5.88 -2.65
CA ILE A 69 -8.26 -6.61 -3.68
C ILE A 69 -6.81 -6.12 -3.76
N SER A 70 -6.61 -4.80 -3.88
CA SER A 70 -5.28 -4.22 -3.98
C SER A 70 -4.47 -4.44 -2.70
N PHE A 71 -5.08 -4.27 -1.52
CA PHE A 71 -4.44 -4.57 -0.25
C PHE A 71 -3.99 -6.04 -0.16
N SER A 72 -4.85 -7.00 -0.53
CA SER A 72 -4.49 -8.42 -0.58
C SER A 72 -3.32 -8.68 -1.53
N ILE A 73 -3.33 -8.08 -2.73
CA ILE A 73 -2.23 -8.19 -3.70
C ILE A 73 -0.92 -7.66 -3.09
N TYR A 74 -0.95 -6.49 -2.46
CA TYR A 74 0.24 -5.85 -1.90
C TYR A 74 0.81 -6.63 -0.72
N VAL A 75 -0.03 -7.11 0.19
CA VAL A 75 0.44 -7.90 1.35
C VAL A 75 0.99 -9.25 0.89
N THR A 76 0.23 -10.00 0.08
CA THR A 76 0.66 -11.32 -0.39
C THR A 76 1.92 -11.26 -1.25
N SER A 77 2.01 -10.29 -2.18
CA SER A 77 3.21 -10.08 -2.98
C SER A 77 4.43 -9.77 -2.11
N ASN A 78 4.29 -8.90 -1.10
CA ASN A 78 5.40 -8.56 -0.21
C ASN A 78 5.91 -9.80 0.54
N LEU A 79 5.00 -10.58 1.13
CA LEU A 79 5.37 -11.83 1.83
C LEU A 79 6.02 -12.85 0.89
N ILE A 80 5.50 -13.01 -0.33
CA ILE A 80 6.06 -13.90 -1.35
C ILE A 80 7.49 -13.46 -1.70
N TYR A 81 7.71 -12.18 -2.04
CA TYR A 81 9.04 -11.70 -2.41
C TYR A 81 10.02 -11.72 -1.23
N LEU A 82 9.57 -11.46 0.00
CA LEU A 82 10.42 -11.63 1.18
C LEU A 82 10.84 -13.08 1.37
N HIS A 83 9.89 -14.02 1.28
CA HIS A 83 10.17 -15.45 1.45
C HIS A 83 11.14 -15.98 0.38
N TYR A 84 10.97 -15.56 -0.88
CA TYR A 84 11.84 -16.03 -1.96
C TYR A 84 13.22 -15.37 -1.99
N ASN A 85 13.33 -14.08 -1.65
CA ASN A 85 14.63 -13.40 -1.64
C ASN A 85 15.42 -13.66 -0.35
N TYR A 86 14.71 -13.95 0.75
CA TYR A 86 15.30 -14.23 2.05
C TYR A 86 14.65 -15.48 2.66
N PRO A 87 14.86 -16.67 2.05
CA PRO A 87 14.36 -17.92 2.59
C PRO A 87 15.07 -18.18 3.92
N LEU A 88 14.46 -17.70 5.00
CA LEU A 88 14.82 -17.91 6.39
C LEU A 88 16.30 -17.67 6.76
N LEU A 89 16.48 -16.61 7.55
CA LEU A 89 17.55 -16.38 8.53
C LEU A 89 17.77 -17.53 9.56
N LEU A 90 17.25 -18.74 9.32
CA LEU A 90 17.51 -19.97 10.10
C LEU A 90 18.55 -20.89 9.42
N GLY A 91 19.07 -20.55 8.24
CA GLY A 91 20.01 -21.42 7.51
C GLY A 91 21.05 -20.66 6.68
N TYR A 92 21.99 -20.00 7.36
CA TYR A 92 23.35 -19.69 6.91
C TYR A 92 23.60 -19.51 5.38
N LYS A 93 23.41 -18.30 4.87
CA LYS A 93 24.38 -17.69 3.93
C LYS A 93 24.26 -16.17 3.94
N ILE A 94 24.85 -15.59 4.98
CA ILE A 94 25.26 -14.19 4.98
C ILE A 94 26.35 -14.08 3.90
N THR A 95 25.95 -13.77 2.67
CA THR A 95 26.86 -13.18 1.68
C THR A 95 27.29 -11.81 2.18
N ASN A 96 28.45 -11.32 1.74
CA ASN A 96 29.13 -10.07 2.17
C ASN A 96 28.30 -8.75 2.09
N ASN A 97 26.99 -8.79 1.80
CA ASN A 97 26.00 -7.72 1.84
C ASN A 97 24.88 -7.96 2.90
N SER A 98 25.21 -8.57 4.04
CA SER A 98 24.25 -8.93 5.12
C SER A 98 23.45 -7.77 5.68
N ASP A 99 24.02 -6.57 5.66
CA ASP A 99 23.46 -5.46 6.41
C ASP A 99 22.25 -4.88 5.67
N ILE A 100 22.37 -4.68 4.36
CA ILE A 100 21.29 -4.13 3.52
C ILE A 100 20.11 -5.10 3.46
N SER A 101 20.37 -6.40 3.30
CA SER A 101 19.33 -7.44 3.26
C SER A 101 18.55 -7.51 4.59
N THR A 102 19.25 -7.47 5.72
CA THR A 102 18.64 -7.43 7.05
C THR A 102 17.79 -6.17 7.24
N ILE A 103 18.28 -5.01 6.81
CA ILE A 103 17.54 -3.73 6.86
C ILE A 103 16.25 -3.81 6.04
N ILE A 104 16.29 -4.36 4.83
CA ILE A 104 15.11 -4.48 3.96
C ILE A 104 14.07 -5.43 4.58
N TYR A 105 14.52 -6.55 5.15
CA TYR A 105 13.64 -7.49 5.84
C TYR A 105 12.93 -6.83 7.02
N ILE A 106 13.68 -6.20 7.93
CA ILE A 106 13.13 -5.51 9.10
C ILE A 106 12.17 -4.39 8.67
N THR A 107 12.56 -3.62 7.66
CA THR A 107 11.75 -2.51 7.12
C THR A 107 10.44 -3.03 6.55
N SER A 108 10.46 -4.14 5.82
CA SER A 108 9.25 -4.68 5.19
C SER A 108 8.24 -5.21 6.22
N TYR A 109 8.69 -5.98 7.23
CA TYR A 109 7.81 -6.44 8.30
C TYR A 109 7.29 -5.29 9.16
N SER A 110 8.14 -4.31 9.47
CA SER A 110 7.72 -3.10 10.21
C SER A 110 6.68 -2.32 9.41
N ASN A 111 6.85 -2.19 8.09
CA ASN A 111 5.90 -1.55 7.20
C ASN A 111 4.55 -2.28 7.20
N LEU A 112 4.53 -3.61 7.09
CA LEU A 112 3.29 -4.40 7.17
C LEU A 112 2.55 -4.18 8.50
N PHE A 113 3.29 -4.16 9.62
CA PHE A 113 2.72 -3.84 10.92
C PHE A 113 2.10 -2.44 10.95
N LEU A 114 2.80 -1.43 10.42
CA LEU A 114 2.30 -0.06 10.36
C LEU A 114 1.04 0.06 9.50
N ILE A 115 0.96 -0.65 8.37
CA ILE A 115 -0.24 -0.67 7.54
C ILE A 115 -1.45 -1.17 8.34
N VAL A 116 -1.31 -2.32 9.02
CA VAL A 116 -2.39 -2.89 9.85
C VAL A 116 -2.76 -1.95 11.00
N TYR A 117 -1.76 -1.34 11.65
CA TYR A 117 -1.96 -0.36 12.70
C TYR A 117 -2.79 0.83 12.22
N PHE A 118 -2.37 1.49 11.13
CA PHE A 118 -3.05 2.68 10.62
C PHE A 118 -4.43 2.38 10.04
N TYR A 119 -4.62 1.21 9.42
CA TYR A 119 -5.95 0.72 9.02
C TYR A 119 -6.90 0.62 10.22
N ASN A 120 -6.48 -0.09 11.27
CA ASN A 120 -7.29 -0.29 12.47
C ASN A 120 -7.58 1.03 13.19
N ARG A 121 -6.58 1.93 13.30
CA ARG A 121 -6.77 3.25 13.92
C ARG A 121 -7.67 4.16 13.09
N SER A 122 -7.58 4.12 11.77
CA SER A 122 -8.49 4.84 10.88
C SER A 122 -9.93 4.39 11.12
N TYR A 123 -10.18 3.09 11.14
CA TYR A 123 -11.51 2.53 11.39
C TYR A 123 -12.05 2.87 12.79
N TYR A 124 -11.20 2.78 13.83
CA TYR A 124 -11.57 3.14 15.19
C TYR A 124 -12.03 4.59 15.30
N TYR A 125 -11.23 5.54 14.80
CA TYR A 125 -11.60 6.96 14.86
C TYR A 125 -12.78 7.31 13.94
N TYR A 126 -12.94 6.58 12.84
CA TYR A 126 -14.11 6.73 11.97
C TYR A 126 -15.40 6.41 12.73
N LYS A 127 -15.43 5.32 13.51
CA LYS A 127 -16.58 4.99 14.36
C LYS A 127 -16.88 6.02 15.44
N LEU A 128 -15.86 6.73 15.91
CA LEU A 128 -15.99 7.80 16.89
C LEU A 128 -16.37 9.16 16.27
N ASN A 129 -16.49 9.25 14.94
CA ASN A 129 -16.62 10.51 14.20
C ASN A 129 -15.50 11.53 14.51
N ASP A 130 -14.29 11.05 14.83
CA ASP A 130 -13.13 11.90 15.12
C ASP A 130 -12.28 12.11 13.86
N ILE A 131 -12.04 13.36 13.47
CA ILE A 131 -11.26 13.77 12.27
C ILE A 131 -9.89 13.09 12.15
N LYS A 132 -9.30 12.59 13.25
CA LYS A 132 -8.07 11.77 13.24
C LYS A 132 -8.19 10.56 12.31
N TRP A 133 -9.39 10.06 12.02
CA TRP A 133 -9.58 8.93 11.09
C TRP A 133 -8.96 9.22 9.72
N MET A 134 -9.09 10.46 9.24
CA MET A 134 -8.58 10.90 7.93
C MET A 134 -7.05 10.90 7.92
N ARG A 135 -6.41 11.43 8.96
CA ARG A 135 -4.94 11.38 9.10
C ARG A 135 -4.44 9.95 9.09
N ASN A 136 -5.07 9.05 9.85
CA ASN A 136 -4.69 7.63 9.86
C ASN A 136 -4.94 6.96 8.50
N HIS A 137 -5.99 7.34 7.77
CA HIS A 137 -6.26 6.85 6.42
C HIS A 137 -5.18 7.29 5.41
N MET A 138 -4.74 8.54 5.48
CA MET A 138 -3.65 9.05 4.65
C MET A 138 -2.33 8.34 4.96
N LEU A 139 -2.04 8.08 6.23
CA LEU A 139 -0.86 7.29 6.63
C LEU A 139 -0.96 5.85 6.13
N PHE A 140 -2.15 5.24 6.20
CA PHE A 140 -2.40 3.93 5.60
C PHE A 140 -2.10 3.93 4.08
N HIS A 141 -2.54 4.96 3.33
CA HIS A 141 -2.16 5.13 1.92
C HIS A 141 -0.64 5.22 1.75
N LEU A 142 0.04 6.04 2.55
CA LEU A 142 1.49 6.19 2.49
C LEU A 142 2.22 4.85 2.68
N PHE A 143 1.89 4.09 3.74
CA PHE A 143 2.56 2.81 4.01
C PHE A 143 2.19 1.71 3.00
N CYS A 144 0.98 1.72 2.42
CA CYS A 144 0.65 0.87 1.28
C CYS A 144 1.55 1.19 0.07
N ASN A 145 1.85 2.47 -0.17
CA ASN A 145 2.74 2.88 -1.25
C ASN A 145 4.19 2.49 -1.00
N ILE A 146 4.69 2.68 0.22
CA ILE A 146 6.01 2.17 0.63
C ILE A 146 6.08 0.65 0.42
N ASN A 147 5.02 -0.09 0.75
CA ASN A 147 4.97 -1.53 0.54
C ASN A 147 5.14 -1.94 -0.92
N ILE A 148 4.46 -1.23 -1.84
CA ILE A 148 4.54 -1.51 -3.27
C ILE A 148 5.95 -1.19 -3.79
N LEU A 149 6.57 -0.09 -3.33
CA LEU A 149 7.94 0.23 -3.70
C LEU A 149 8.93 -0.84 -3.22
N LEU A 150 8.76 -1.37 -2.00
CA LEU A 150 9.55 -2.50 -1.50
C LEU A 150 9.35 -3.77 -2.35
N ILE A 151 8.10 -4.07 -2.74
CA ILE A 151 7.79 -5.20 -3.63
C ILE A 151 8.52 -5.06 -4.97
N ILE A 152 8.42 -3.89 -5.59
CA ILE A 152 9.03 -3.58 -6.89
C ILE A 152 10.56 -3.71 -6.79
N TYR A 153 11.16 -3.18 -5.71
CA TYR A 153 12.59 -3.30 -5.44
C TYR A 153 13.04 -4.76 -5.29
N LEU A 154 12.37 -5.53 -4.42
CA LEU A 154 12.67 -6.94 -4.17
C LEU A 154 12.46 -7.81 -5.42
N GLY A 155 11.44 -7.50 -6.22
CA GLY A 155 11.18 -8.20 -7.48
C GLY A 155 12.27 -7.92 -8.52
N ASN A 156 12.71 -6.68 -8.64
CA ASN A 156 13.76 -6.30 -9.59
C ASN A 156 15.12 -6.91 -9.22
N TYR A 157 15.47 -6.94 -7.93
CA TYR A 157 16.69 -7.58 -7.44
C TYR A 157 16.77 -9.05 -7.90
N ARG A 158 15.67 -9.80 -7.78
CA ARG A 158 15.58 -11.19 -8.23
C ARG A 158 15.72 -11.34 -9.75
N PHE A 159 15.12 -10.43 -10.53
CA PHE A 159 15.22 -10.50 -11.98
C PHE A 159 16.67 -10.35 -12.44
N ILE A 160 17.41 -9.41 -11.84
CA ILE A 160 18.83 -9.20 -12.13
C ILE A 160 19.66 -10.42 -11.70
N SER A 161 19.44 -10.96 -10.49
CA SER A 161 20.21 -12.09 -9.97
C SER A 161 20.03 -13.39 -10.75
N ASN A 162 18.96 -13.53 -11.53
CA ASN A 162 18.73 -14.71 -12.37
C ASN A 162 19.37 -14.59 -13.77
N ILE A 163 19.82 -13.40 -14.17
CA ILE A 163 20.44 -13.14 -15.48
C ILE A 163 21.98 -13.16 -15.38
N THR A 164 22.52 -12.85 -14.19
CA THR A 164 23.95 -12.89 -13.88
C THR A 164 24.38 -14.24 -13.32
#